data_AF-A0AAX6DVZ0-F1
#
_entry.id   AF-A0AAX6DVZ0-F1
#
_cell.length_a   1.000
_cell.length_b   1.000
_cell.length_c   1.000
_cell.angle_alpha   90.00
_cell.angle_beta   90.00
_cell.angle_gamma   90.00
#
_symmetry.space_group_name_H-M   'P 1'
#
loop_
_entity.id
_entity.type
_entity.pdbx_description
1 polymer ?
#
loop_
_entity_poly.entity_id
_entity_poly.type
_entity_poly.pdbx_seq_one_letter_code
_entity_poly.pdbx_strand_id
1 'polypeptide(L)'
;MTTTTTIPNPTGGRFSADEPRKGADILIEALEREGVTDVFAYPGGASMEIHQALTRSPSIVNHLFRHEQGEAFAAEAYARSTGRVGVCIATSGPGATNLVSPIADAHMDSVPLVAITGQVPRRMIGTDAFQETPIVEVTRAVTKHNYLVLDVDDIPRVVREAFFLASSGRPGAILIDVPKDIQQQMAVPKWDQPVRLTGYVSRLPRPPAKSLLEQIVRLVSESRRPVLYVGGGCVDSGEELRRFVELTGVPVASTLMGLGNFPTDDKLSLKMLGMHGTVYANYAVDKSDLLLAFGVRFDDRVTGKLEAFASRAKIVHIDIDSAEIGKNKTPHLSICGDVKLALSGMVEILESEGHKFDFSEWNEELDKQKKTYPLSYKSFGDAIPPQYAIQVLDELTKGEAIIATGVGQHQMWSAQYYTYRRPRQWLSSSGLGQWASGCRQL
;
A
#
# COMPACT_ATOMS: atom_id res chain seq x y z
N MET A 1 11.72 -4.87 -21.18
CA MET A 1 10.90 -4.09 -22.13
C MET A 1 9.50 -4.04 -21.55
N THR A 2 9.17 -2.93 -20.90
CA THR A 2 7.90 -2.74 -20.19
C THR A 2 6.76 -2.62 -21.20
N THR A 3 5.84 -3.59 -21.20
CA THR A 3 4.52 -3.45 -21.79
C THR A 3 3.73 -2.45 -20.95
N THR A 4 3.90 -1.18 -21.26
CA THR A 4 2.95 -0.12 -20.90
C THR A 4 1.59 -0.50 -21.46
N THR A 5 0.70 -0.96 -20.59
CA THR A 5 -0.73 -1.06 -20.88
C THR A 5 -1.22 0.35 -21.14
N THR A 6 -1.30 0.73 -22.42
CA THR A 6 -1.85 2.01 -22.85
C THR A 6 -3.31 2.05 -22.48
N ILE A 7 -3.64 2.77 -21.41
CA ILE A 7 -5.01 3.17 -21.11
C ILE A 7 -5.46 4.05 -22.28
N PRO A 8 -6.61 3.77 -22.91
CA PRO A 8 -7.10 4.60 -24.01
C PRO A 8 -7.34 6.02 -23.47
N ASN A 9 -6.59 6.99 -24.01
CA ASN A 9 -6.89 8.41 -23.79
C ASN A 9 -8.34 8.66 -24.25
N PRO A 10 -9.24 9.17 -23.40
CA PRO A 10 -10.49 9.73 -23.89
C PRO A 10 -10.13 11.04 -24.61
N THR A 11 -9.83 10.95 -25.90
CA THR A 11 -9.41 12.09 -26.73
C THR A 11 -10.60 12.96 -27.12
N GLY A 12 -11.18 13.62 -26.12
CA GLY A 12 -12.16 14.69 -26.25
C GLY A 12 -12.30 15.38 -24.90
N GLY A 13 -11.49 16.42 -24.65
CA GLY A 13 -11.63 17.22 -23.43
C GLY A 13 -13.03 17.83 -23.35
N ARG A 14 -13.61 17.91 -22.15
CA ARG A 14 -14.96 18.46 -21.90
C ARG A 14 -15.11 19.91 -22.37
N PHE A 15 -13.99 20.61 -22.49
CA PHE A 15 -13.88 22.01 -22.83
C PHE A 15 -12.93 22.17 -24.03
N SER A 16 -13.13 23.24 -24.80
CA SER A 16 -12.17 23.58 -25.85
C SER A 16 -10.83 24.05 -25.27
N ALA A 17 -9.76 24.03 -26.06
CA ALA A 17 -8.40 24.33 -25.58
C ALA A 17 -8.31 25.74 -24.98
N ASP A 18 -8.91 26.74 -25.63
CA ASP A 18 -8.75 28.16 -25.28
C ASP A 18 -9.89 28.74 -24.41
N GLU A 19 -10.88 27.93 -24.03
CA GLU A 19 -12.08 28.38 -23.31
C GLU A 19 -11.82 28.61 -21.81
N PRO A 20 -11.97 29.81 -21.24
CA PRO A 20 -11.80 29.97 -19.80
C PRO A 20 -12.85 29.13 -19.03
N ARG A 21 -12.41 28.43 -17.99
CA ARG A 21 -13.28 27.61 -17.12
C ARG A 21 -12.86 27.74 -15.66
N LYS A 22 -13.75 27.36 -14.72
CA LYS A 22 -13.49 27.50 -13.28
C LYS A 22 -12.34 26.59 -12.84
N GLY A 23 -11.59 27.00 -11.82
CA GLY A 23 -10.56 26.17 -11.18
C GLY A 23 -11.08 24.81 -10.71
N ALA A 24 -12.34 24.73 -10.26
CA ALA A 24 -12.98 23.45 -9.94
C ALA A 24 -13.12 22.52 -11.16
N ASP A 25 -13.49 23.05 -12.33
CA ASP A 25 -13.57 22.25 -13.56
C ASP A 25 -12.19 21.81 -14.03
N ILE A 26 -11.18 22.67 -13.88
CA ILE A 26 -9.77 22.35 -14.15
C ILE A 26 -9.29 21.21 -13.23
N LEU A 27 -9.60 21.27 -11.94
CA LEU A 27 -9.24 20.23 -10.98
C LEU A 27 -9.86 18.87 -11.37
N ILE A 28 -11.15 18.85 -11.70
CA ILE A 28 -11.81 17.60 -12.11
C ILE A 28 -11.25 17.09 -13.43
N GLU A 29 -10.99 17.96 -14.42
CA GLU A 29 -10.31 17.56 -15.67
C GLU A 29 -8.89 17.03 -15.42
N ALA A 30 -8.17 17.58 -14.44
CA ALA A 30 -6.86 17.05 -14.05
C ALA A 30 -6.97 15.62 -13.49
N LEU A 31 -7.98 15.34 -12.66
CA LEU A 31 -8.24 13.97 -12.16
C LEU A 31 -8.60 13.01 -13.30
N GLU A 32 -9.44 13.45 -14.26
CA GLU A 32 -9.78 12.65 -15.45
C GLU A 32 -8.51 12.29 -16.25
N ARG A 33 -7.58 13.24 -16.40
CA ARG A 33 -6.30 13.04 -17.10
C ARG A 33 -5.33 12.11 -16.38
N GLU A 34 -5.40 12.03 -15.04
CA GLU A 34 -4.67 11.04 -14.24
C GLU A 34 -5.38 9.66 -14.24
N GLY A 35 -6.49 9.51 -14.97
CA GLY A 35 -7.20 8.25 -15.13
C GLY A 35 -8.11 7.90 -13.94
N VAL A 36 -8.49 8.88 -13.14
CA VAL A 36 -9.43 8.69 -12.03
C VAL A 36 -10.82 8.36 -12.59
N THR A 37 -11.41 7.25 -12.11
CA THR A 37 -12.78 6.83 -12.45
C THR A 37 -13.74 6.90 -11.27
N ASP A 38 -13.21 6.85 -10.04
CA ASP A 38 -13.97 6.79 -8.82
C ASP A 38 -13.40 7.80 -7.83
N VAL A 39 -14.27 8.62 -7.25
CA VAL A 39 -13.95 9.47 -6.11
C VAL A 39 -14.91 9.19 -4.98
N PHE A 40 -14.42 9.40 -3.77
CA PHE A 40 -15.20 9.29 -2.56
C PHE A 40 -15.29 10.73 -2.03
N ALA A 41 -16.41 11.43 -2.25
CA ALA A 41 -16.51 12.86 -1.98
C ALA A 41 -17.77 13.27 -1.18
N TYR A 42 -17.54 13.95 -0.05
CA TYR A 42 -18.58 14.49 0.83
C TYR A 42 -18.69 16.02 0.65
N PRO A 43 -19.89 16.55 0.33
CA PRO A 43 -20.06 17.96 0.01
C PRO A 43 -20.06 18.87 1.25
N GLY A 44 -19.54 20.08 1.08
CA GLY A 44 -19.70 21.16 2.05
C GLY A 44 -19.41 22.54 1.44
N GLY A 45 -19.60 23.59 2.25
CA GLY A 45 -19.61 24.97 1.75
C GLY A 45 -18.33 25.43 1.05
N ALA A 46 -17.17 24.89 1.45
CA ALA A 46 -15.87 25.22 0.88
C ALA A 46 -15.44 24.29 -0.27
N SER A 47 -16.13 23.17 -0.50
CA SER A 47 -15.88 22.24 -1.63
C SER A 47 -17.03 22.21 -2.65
N MET A 48 -18.07 23.04 -2.47
CA MET A 48 -19.28 23.00 -3.29
C MET A 48 -19.01 23.16 -4.79
N GLU A 49 -18.05 24.01 -5.20
CA GLU A 49 -17.68 24.19 -6.61
C GLU A 49 -17.05 22.92 -7.20
N ILE A 50 -16.22 22.20 -6.42
CA ILE A 50 -15.64 20.91 -6.81
C ILE A 50 -16.77 19.89 -7.03
N HIS A 51 -17.74 19.84 -6.12
CA HIS A 51 -18.91 18.95 -6.26
C HIS A 51 -19.77 19.30 -7.48
N GLN A 52 -19.95 20.58 -7.79
CA GLN A 52 -20.61 21.01 -9.03
C GLN A 52 -19.81 20.59 -10.27
N ALA A 53 -18.48 20.65 -10.24
CA ALA A 53 -17.65 20.19 -11.35
C ALA A 53 -17.68 18.66 -11.54
N LEU A 54 -17.82 17.90 -10.44
CA LEU A 54 -18.00 16.45 -10.48
C LEU A 54 -19.28 16.04 -11.21
N THR A 55 -20.41 16.74 -11.01
CA THR A 55 -21.66 16.41 -11.71
C THR A 55 -21.59 16.63 -13.23
N ARG A 56 -20.61 17.41 -13.69
CA ARG A 56 -20.31 17.63 -15.12
C ARG A 56 -19.27 16.66 -15.68
N SER A 57 -18.66 15.80 -14.85
CA SER A 57 -17.75 14.77 -15.34
C SER A 57 -18.55 13.61 -15.92
N PRO A 58 -18.27 13.15 -17.15
CA PRO A 58 -18.88 11.95 -17.71
C PRO A 58 -18.15 10.66 -17.30
N SER A 59 -16.98 10.77 -16.66
CA SER A 59 -16.05 9.65 -16.46
C SER A 59 -15.76 9.34 -14.99
N ILE A 60 -15.98 10.30 -14.09
CA ILE A 60 -15.78 10.12 -12.65
C ILE A 60 -17.13 9.85 -11.98
N VAL A 61 -17.20 8.74 -11.25
CA VAL A 61 -18.32 8.42 -10.35
C VAL A 61 -17.99 8.89 -8.93
N ASN A 62 -18.90 9.66 -8.32
CA ASN A 62 -18.79 10.00 -6.91
C ASN A 62 -19.56 8.99 -6.04
N HIS A 63 -18.85 8.36 -5.11
CA HIS A 63 -19.40 7.50 -4.07
C HIS A 63 -19.59 8.32 -2.79
N LEU A 64 -20.80 8.80 -2.55
CA LEU A 64 -21.12 9.60 -1.36
C LEU A 64 -21.27 8.71 -0.13
N PHE A 65 -20.45 8.92 0.89
CA PHE A 65 -20.58 8.24 2.19
C PHE A 65 -21.33 9.12 3.20
N ARG A 66 -21.53 8.63 4.43
CA ARG A 66 -22.30 9.31 5.49
C ARG A 66 -21.42 10.04 6.50
N HIS A 67 -20.10 9.95 6.31
CA HIS A 67 -19.07 10.61 7.12
C HIS A 67 -17.73 10.57 6.36
N GLU A 68 -16.96 11.65 6.35
CA GLU A 68 -15.72 11.79 5.56
C GLU A 68 -14.65 10.76 5.95
N GLN A 69 -14.55 10.43 7.24
CA GLN A 69 -13.71 9.31 7.68
C GLN A 69 -14.04 8.00 6.95
N GLY A 70 -15.33 7.69 6.76
CA GLY A 70 -15.69 6.45 6.08
C GLY A 70 -15.39 6.50 4.59
N GLU A 71 -15.63 7.66 3.99
CA GLU A 71 -15.29 7.96 2.61
C GLU A 71 -13.80 7.77 2.29
N ALA A 72 -12.92 8.29 3.14
CA ALA A 72 -11.49 8.15 2.94
C ALA A 72 -10.98 6.72 3.21
N PHE A 73 -11.59 5.98 4.14
CA PHE A 73 -11.30 4.55 4.28
C PHE A 73 -11.77 3.75 3.05
N ALA A 74 -12.90 4.11 2.43
CA ALA A 74 -13.33 3.50 1.17
C ALA A 74 -12.34 3.79 0.02
N ALA A 75 -11.84 5.02 -0.08
CA ALA A 75 -10.77 5.37 -1.02
C ALA A 75 -9.48 4.55 -0.78
N GLU A 76 -9.15 4.30 0.48
CA GLU A 76 -8.02 3.47 0.86
C GLU A 76 -8.22 1.99 0.49
N ALA A 77 -9.41 1.43 0.73
CA ALA A 77 -9.74 0.07 0.30
C ALA A 77 -9.74 -0.08 -1.21
N TYR A 78 -10.23 0.93 -1.94
CA TYR A 78 -10.13 0.99 -3.39
C TYR A 78 -8.66 0.93 -3.83
N ALA A 79 -7.77 1.70 -3.20
CA ALA A 79 -6.35 1.69 -3.52
C ALA A 79 -5.69 0.33 -3.23
N ARG A 80 -5.96 -0.24 -2.05
CA ARG A 80 -5.40 -1.53 -1.62
C ARG A 80 -5.85 -2.68 -2.53
N SER A 81 -7.13 -2.73 -2.87
CA SER A 81 -7.74 -3.80 -3.69
C SER A 81 -7.39 -3.71 -5.18
N THR A 82 -7.17 -2.51 -5.72
CA THR A 82 -6.96 -2.31 -7.17
C THR A 82 -5.52 -1.99 -7.55
N GLY A 83 -4.70 -1.48 -6.62
CA GLY A 83 -3.37 -0.93 -6.92
C GLY A 83 -3.38 0.46 -7.53
N ARG A 84 -4.57 1.07 -7.74
CA ARG A 84 -4.71 2.45 -8.21
C ARG A 84 -4.61 3.44 -7.05
N VAL A 85 -4.44 4.72 -7.36
CA VAL A 85 -4.49 5.79 -6.36
C VAL A 85 -5.94 5.98 -5.91
N GLY A 86 -6.20 5.89 -4.61
CA GLY A 86 -7.50 6.23 -4.04
C GLY A 86 -7.68 7.75 -3.94
N VAL A 87 -8.87 8.27 -4.23
CA VAL A 87 -9.14 9.72 -4.18
C VAL A 87 -10.32 10.01 -3.27
N CYS A 88 -10.09 10.80 -2.21
CA CYS A 88 -11.15 11.29 -1.33
C CYS A 88 -11.23 12.83 -1.32
N ILE A 89 -12.44 13.38 -1.15
CA ILE A 89 -12.65 14.83 -1.22
C ILE A 89 -13.55 15.31 -0.08
N ALA A 90 -13.06 16.22 0.75
CA ALA A 90 -13.84 16.83 1.82
C ALA A 90 -13.94 18.36 1.71
N THR A 91 -14.87 18.95 2.45
CA THR A 91 -14.90 20.41 2.68
C THR A 91 -13.83 20.84 3.69
N SER A 92 -13.70 22.16 3.92
CA SER A 92 -12.79 22.74 4.91
C SER A 92 -13.17 22.38 6.35
N GLY A 93 -12.32 22.79 7.30
CA GLY A 93 -12.66 22.75 8.73
C GLY A 93 -12.94 21.33 9.22
N PRO A 94 -14.17 21.03 9.66
CA PRO A 94 -14.54 19.71 10.19
C PRO A 94 -14.38 18.58 9.16
N GLY A 95 -14.70 18.83 7.88
CA GLY A 95 -14.59 17.81 6.83
C GLY A 95 -13.14 17.38 6.64
N ALA A 96 -12.23 18.34 6.55
CA ALA A 96 -10.80 18.12 6.45
C ALA A 96 -10.23 17.39 7.68
N THR A 97 -10.61 17.76 8.90
CA THR A 97 -10.14 17.08 10.12
C THR A 97 -10.63 15.64 10.24
N ASN A 98 -11.79 15.32 9.68
CA ASN A 98 -12.31 13.94 9.65
C ASN A 98 -11.48 13.00 8.76
N LEU A 99 -10.61 13.54 7.89
CA LEU A 99 -9.70 12.77 7.05
C LEU A 99 -8.39 12.37 7.74
N VAL A 100 -8.08 12.93 8.91
CA VAL A 100 -6.76 12.77 9.54
C VAL A 100 -6.43 11.30 9.85
N SER A 101 -7.37 10.52 10.40
CA SER A 101 -7.10 9.10 10.71
C SER A 101 -6.88 8.25 9.45
N PRO A 102 -7.74 8.32 8.41
CA PRO A 102 -7.49 7.64 7.13
C PRO A 102 -6.17 8.04 6.46
N ILE A 103 -5.81 9.33 6.50
CA ILE A 103 -4.55 9.82 5.96
C ILE A 103 -3.35 9.21 6.70
N ALA A 104 -3.40 9.19 8.03
CA ALA A 104 -2.36 8.58 8.86
C ALA A 104 -2.26 7.06 8.66
N ASP A 105 -3.40 6.38 8.48
CA ASP A 105 -3.44 4.94 8.19
C ASP A 105 -2.76 4.63 6.85
N ALA A 106 -3.19 5.32 5.79
CA ALA A 106 -2.61 5.20 4.46
C ALA A 106 -1.11 5.53 4.45
N HIS A 107 -0.66 6.54 5.22
CA HIS A 107 0.75 6.86 5.34
C HIS A 107 1.56 5.73 6.00
N MET A 108 1.07 5.18 7.11
CA MET A 108 1.80 4.11 7.81
C MET A 108 1.83 2.79 7.05
N ASP A 109 0.76 2.48 6.32
CA ASP A 109 0.65 1.26 5.52
C ASP A 109 1.14 1.43 4.08
N SER A 110 1.67 2.61 3.74
CA SER A 110 2.22 2.93 2.41
C SER A 110 1.20 2.73 1.29
N VAL A 111 -0.01 3.26 1.48
CA VAL A 111 -1.12 3.19 0.52
C VAL A 111 -1.17 4.46 -0.32
N PRO A 112 -1.26 4.35 -1.67
CA PRO A 112 -1.37 5.52 -2.55
C PRO A 112 -2.75 6.17 -2.41
N LEU A 113 -2.80 7.34 -1.79
CA LEU A 113 -4.03 8.10 -1.55
C LEU A 113 -3.81 9.57 -1.92
N VAL A 114 -4.77 10.20 -2.60
CA VAL A 114 -4.83 11.66 -2.79
C VAL A 114 -6.09 12.18 -2.12
N ALA A 115 -5.90 12.95 -1.04
CA ALA A 115 -6.97 13.62 -0.31
C ALA A 115 -7.07 15.07 -0.78
N ILE A 116 -8.25 15.52 -1.21
CA ILE A 116 -8.48 16.89 -1.65
C ILE A 116 -9.41 17.57 -0.65
N THR A 117 -9.02 18.74 -0.17
CA THR A 117 -9.85 19.52 0.76
C THR A 117 -10.21 20.86 0.15
N GLY A 118 -11.48 21.26 0.27
CA GLY A 118 -11.85 22.66 0.11
C GLY A 118 -11.30 23.49 1.26
N GLN A 119 -11.01 24.76 1.02
CA GLN A 119 -10.52 25.69 2.04
C GLN A 119 -11.26 27.04 1.98
N VAL A 120 -11.21 27.82 3.06
CA VAL A 120 -11.63 29.22 3.05
C VAL A 120 -10.90 30.02 1.95
N PRO A 121 -11.48 31.14 1.44
CA PRO A 121 -10.81 31.96 0.45
C PRO A 121 -9.41 32.41 0.93
N ARG A 122 -8.43 32.51 0.03
CA ARG A 122 -7.01 32.80 0.38
C ARG A 122 -6.84 33.96 1.34
N ARG A 123 -7.57 35.07 1.14
CA ARG A 123 -7.50 36.28 1.98
C ARG A 123 -7.96 36.09 3.43
N MET A 124 -8.67 35.00 3.72
CA MET A 124 -9.20 34.67 5.04
C MET A 124 -8.34 33.63 5.76
N ILE A 125 -7.32 33.06 5.10
CA ILE A 125 -6.43 32.09 5.75
C ILE A 125 -5.63 32.80 6.84
N GLY A 126 -5.61 32.22 8.05
CA GLY A 126 -4.99 32.73 9.26
C GLY A 126 -5.86 33.72 10.04
N THR A 127 -7.18 33.78 9.80
CA THR A 127 -8.07 34.80 10.41
C THR A 127 -9.13 34.22 11.35
N ASP A 128 -9.06 32.92 11.64
CA ASP A 128 -10.10 32.17 12.36
C ASP A 128 -11.46 32.27 11.65
N ALA A 129 -11.44 32.17 10.33
CA ALA A 129 -12.64 32.24 9.51
C ALA A 129 -13.58 31.05 9.76
N PHE A 130 -14.84 31.19 9.34
CA PHE A 130 -15.84 30.13 9.48
C PHE A 130 -15.39 28.84 8.77
N GLN A 131 -15.36 27.74 9.52
CA GLN A 131 -14.87 26.43 9.06
C GLN A 131 -13.43 26.46 8.51
N GLU A 132 -12.58 27.33 9.04
CA GLU A 132 -11.15 27.30 8.79
C GLU A 132 -10.46 26.26 9.69
N THR A 133 -9.59 25.44 9.10
CA THR A 133 -8.59 24.65 9.81
C THR A 133 -7.29 24.72 9.02
N PRO A 134 -6.12 24.91 9.66
CA PRO A 134 -4.82 24.86 8.99
C PRO A 134 -4.44 23.41 8.64
N ILE A 135 -5.19 22.77 7.74
CA ILE A 135 -5.10 21.32 7.48
C ILE A 135 -3.72 20.89 6.97
N VAL A 136 -3.03 21.75 6.23
CA VAL A 136 -1.65 21.53 5.78
C VAL A 136 -0.68 21.43 6.96
N GLU A 137 -0.86 22.24 8.01
CA GLU A 137 -0.07 22.14 9.24
C GLU A 137 -0.40 20.85 10.00
N VAL A 138 -1.69 20.58 10.18
CA VAL A 138 -2.19 19.39 10.92
C VAL A 138 -1.70 18.09 10.29
N THR A 139 -1.70 17.99 8.96
CA THR A 139 -1.44 16.73 8.24
C THR A 139 0.01 16.54 7.81
N ARG A 140 0.89 17.52 8.03
CA ARG A 140 2.29 17.47 7.55
C ARG A 140 3.05 16.24 8.06
N ALA A 141 2.82 15.83 9.30
CA ALA A 141 3.51 14.69 9.93
C ALA A 141 2.91 13.32 9.58
N VAL A 142 1.74 13.30 8.95
CA VAL A 142 0.98 12.07 8.66
C VAL A 142 0.65 11.93 7.16
N THR A 143 1.28 12.73 6.31
CA THR A 143 1.23 12.63 4.85
C THR A 143 2.64 12.41 4.31
N LYS A 144 2.74 11.79 3.13
CA LYS A 144 4.00 11.74 2.38
C LYS A 144 4.39 13.14 1.88
N HIS A 145 3.39 13.94 1.48
CA HIS A 145 3.53 15.35 1.15
C HIS A 145 2.16 16.03 1.17
N ASN A 146 2.12 17.36 1.20
CA ASN A 146 0.89 18.12 1.05
C ASN A 146 1.10 19.47 0.37
N TYR A 147 0.02 20.02 -0.20
CA TYR A 147 0.01 21.27 -0.95
C TYR A 147 -1.09 22.21 -0.45
N LEU A 148 -0.81 23.51 -0.45
CA LEU A 148 -1.81 24.58 -0.46
C LEU A 148 -1.78 25.25 -1.82
N VAL A 149 -2.87 25.16 -2.58
CA VAL A 149 -2.96 25.78 -3.92
C VAL A 149 -3.22 27.27 -3.77
N LEU A 150 -2.25 28.10 -4.16
CA LEU A 150 -2.34 29.57 -4.05
C LEU A 150 -2.65 30.27 -5.36
N ASP A 151 -2.59 29.57 -6.50
CA ASP A 151 -2.94 30.06 -7.83
C ASP A 151 -3.72 28.98 -8.61
N VAL A 152 -4.70 29.38 -9.42
CA VAL A 152 -5.48 28.47 -10.26
C VAL A 152 -4.61 27.81 -11.33
N ASP A 153 -3.58 28.49 -11.80
CA ASP A 153 -2.65 27.98 -12.82
C ASP A 153 -1.77 26.83 -12.30
N ASP A 154 -1.65 26.69 -10.98
CA ASP A 154 -0.89 25.61 -10.34
C ASP A 154 -1.66 24.28 -10.26
N ILE A 155 -3.00 24.29 -10.39
CA ILE A 155 -3.83 23.08 -10.23
C ILE A 155 -3.35 21.91 -11.09
N PRO A 156 -3.13 22.06 -12.42
CA PRO A 156 -2.67 20.95 -13.26
C PRO A 156 -1.36 20.32 -12.78
N ARG A 157 -0.40 21.18 -12.41
CA ARG A 157 0.93 20.74 -11.95
C ARG A 157 0.84 20.04 -10.60
N VAL A 158 0.11 20.62 -9.64
CA VAL A 158 -0.03 20.07 -8.28
C VAL A 158 -0.73 18.72 -8.30
N VAL A 159 -1.78 18.55 -9.10
CA VAL A 159 -2.45 17.25 -9.23
C VAL A 159 -1.50 16.20 -9.81
N ARG A 160 -0.81 16.51 -10.91
CA ARG A 160 0.18 15.60 -11.51
C ARG A 160 1.31 15.23 -10.53
N GLU A 161 1.83 16.20 -9.79
CA GLU A 161 2.84 15.97 -8.77
C GLU A 161 2.30 15.10 -7.62
N ALA A 162 1.06 15.34 -7.17
CA ALA A 162 0.43 14.56 -6.11
C ALA A 162 0.23 13.10 -6.52
N PHE A 163 -0.28 12.82 -7.73
CA PHE A 163 -0.43 11.45 -8.22
C PHE A 163 0.91 10.74 -8.41
N PHE A 164 1.91 11.46 -8.95
CA PHE A 164 3.26 10.92 -9.08
C PHE A 164 3.88 10.60 -7.73
N LEU A 165 3.77 11.50 -6.74
CA LEU A 165 4.30 11.25 -5.40
C LEU A 165 3.52 10.15 -4.67
N ALA A 166 2.20 10.10 -4.78
CA ALA A 166 1.38 9.10 -4.12
C ALA A 166 1.73 7.67 -4.57
N SER A 167 2.05 7.48 -5.85
CA SER A 167 2.26 6.18 -6.48
C SER A 167 3.73 5.75 -6.67
N SER A 168 4.67 6.69 -6.78
CA SER A 168 6.09 6.37 -7.02
C SER A 168 6.87 6.10 -5.73
N GLY A 169 8.00 5.39 -5.85
CA GLY A 169 8.83 5.03 -4.70
C GLY A 169 8.03 4.22 -3.67
N ARG A 170 8.20 4.53 -2.38
CA ARG A 170 7.28 4.04 -1.34
C ARG A 170 5.95 4.81 -1.45
N PRO A 171 4.81 4.15 -1.75
CA PRO A 171 3.54 4.86 -1.90
C PRO A 171 3.07 5.49 -0.58
N GLY A 172 2.15 6.45 -0.65
CA GLY A 172 1.62 7.10 0.54
C GLY A 172 0.59 8.19 0.27
N ALA A 173 -0.01 8.70 1.34
CA ALA A 173 -1.05 9.74 1.26
C ALA A 173 -0.49 11.12 0.93
N ILE A 174 -1.13 11.82 -0.02
CA ILE A 174 -0.86 13.21 -0.39
C ILE A 174 -2.12 14.03 -0.16
N LEU A 175 -2.00 15.22 0.43
CA LEU A 175 -3.13 16.15 0.59
C LEU A 175 -2.99 17.37 -0.34
N ILE A 176 -4.08 17.78 -0.99
CA ILE A 176 -4.17 19.00 -1.79
C ILE A 176 -5.27 19.89 -1.21
N ASP A 177 -4.88 21.03 -0.62
CA ASP A 177 -5.81 22.01 -0.05
C ASP A 177 -6.12 23.12 -1.06
N VAL A 178 -7.39 23.31 -1.40
CA VAL A 178 -7.84 24.18 -2.51
C VAL A 178 -8.79 25.28 -2.00
N PRO A 179 -8.33 26.54 -1.88
CA PRO A 179 -9.16 27.67 -1.48
C PRO A 179 -10.37 27.89 -2.39
N LYS A 180 -11.50 28.29 -1.79
CA LYS A 180 -12.76 28.48 -2.52
C LYS A 180 -12.67 29.52 -3.64
N ASP A 181 -11.91 30.59 -3.45
CA ASP A 181 -11.73 31.61 -4.50
C ASP A 181 -10.90 31.08 -5.68
N ILE A 182 -9.98 30.15 -5.45
CA ILE A 182 -9.26 29.43 -6.52
C ILE A 182 -10.20 28.53 -7.31
N GLN A 183 -11.10 27.81 -6.62
CA GLN A 183 -12.09 26.95 -7.27
C GLN A 183 -13.00 27.76 -8.22
N GLN A 184 -13.29 29.02 -7.88
CA GLN A 184 -14.19 29.90 -8.63
C GLN A 184 -13.49 30.70 -9.74
N GLN A 185 -12.17 30.88 -9.63
CA GLN A 185 -11.38 31.66 -10.58
C GLN A 185 -11.44 31.02 -11.97
N MET A 186 -11.68 31.84 -13.01
CA MET A 186 -11.68 31.39 -14.39
C MET A 186 -10.26 31.42 -14.96
N ALA A 187 -9.84 30.34 -15.60
CA ALA A 187 -8.54 30.25 -16.26
C ALA A 187 -8.58 29.30 -17.46
N VAL A 188 -7.53 29.36 -18.28
CA VAL A 188 -7.25 28.39 -19.34
C VAL A 188 -6.09 27.51 -18.86
N PRO A 189 -6.31 26.22 -18.55
CA PRO A 189 -5.29 25.37 -17.94
C PRO A 189 -4.16 25.04 -18.91
N LYS A 190 -2.92 25.01 -18.39
CA LYS A 190 -1.74 24.53 -19.11
C LYS A 190 -1.34 23.16 -18.57
N TRP A 191 -1.48 22.13 -19.41
CA TRP A 191 -1.26 20.73 -19.03
C TRP A 191 0.20 20.27 -19.18
N ASP A 192 1.00 20.99 -19.94
CA ASP A 192 2.39 20.68 -20.30
C ASP A 192 3.43 21.22 -19.31
N GLN A 193 2.98 21.68 -18.14
CA GLN A 193 3.87 22.22 -17.11
C GLN A 193 4.83 21.13 -16.57
N PRO A 194 6.13 21.44 -16.41
CA PRO A 194 7.07 20.53 -15.80
C PRO A 194 6.81 20.39 -14.30
N VAL A 195 6.93 19.15 -13.79
CA VAL A 195 6.86 18.87 -12.34
C VAL A 195 8.09 19.44 -11.62
N ARG A 196 7.90 19.98 -10.41
CA ARG A 196 8.93 20.61 -9.59
C ARG A 196 9.44 19.68 -8.48
N LEU A 197 9.78 18.45 -8.86
CA LEU A 197 10.17 17.37 -7.94
C LEU A 197 11.62 16.89 -8.14
N THR A 198 12.52 17.75 -8.62
CA THR A 198 13.89 17.39 -9.02
C THR A 198 14.64 16.61 -7.95
N GLY A 199 14.60 17.06 -6.69
CA GLY A 199 15.27 16.38 -5.58
C GLY A 199 14.68 15.00 -5.25
N TYR A 200 13.36 14.83 -5.38
CA TYR A 200 12.72 13.53 -5.17
C TYR A 200 13.07 12.57 -6.31
N VAL A 201 12.92 13.01 -7.56
CA VAL A 201 13.23 12.19 -8.75
C VAL A 201 14.69 11.76 -8.76
N SER A 202 15.62 12.63 -8.36
CA SER A 202 17.05 12.27 -8.30
C SER A 202 17.39 11.19 -7.27
N ARG A 203 16.52 11.00 -6.26
CA ARG A 203 16.69 9.99 -5.20
C ARG A 203 15.91 8.70 -5.47
N LEU A 204 15.09 8.64 -6.51
CA LEU A 204 14.38 7.41 -6.83
C LEU A 204 15.40 6.28 -7.08
N PRO A 205 15.20 5.09 -6.49
CA PRO A 205 16.11 3.98 -6.67
C PRO A 205 16.28 3.61 -8.15
N ARG A 206 17.51 3.29 -8.52
CA ARG A 206 17.82 2.76 -9.85
C ARG A 206 17.48 1.26 -9.89
N PRO A 207 17.31 0.68 -11.09
CA PRO A 207 17.22 -0.78 -11.22
C PRO A 207 18.38 -1.49 -10.50
N PRO A 208 18.11 -2.59 -9.78
CA PRO A 208 19.15 -3.32 -9.05
C PRO A 208 20.32 -3.75 -9.95
N ALA A 209 21.54 -3.54 -9.47
CA ALA A 209 22.73 -3.97 -10.19
C ALA A 209 22.85 -5.50 -10.19
N LYS A 210 23.11 -6.10 -11.36
CA LYS A 210 23.23 -7.55 -11.52
C LYS A 210 24.18 -8.20 -10.52
N SER A 211 25.32 -7.56 -10.23
CA SER A 211 26.31 -8.06 -9.26
C SER A 211 25.76 -8.22 -7.83
N LEU A 212 24.81 -7.38 -7.41
CA LEU A 212 24.17 -7.52 -6.10
C LEU A 212 23.18 -8.69 -6.10
N LEU A 213 22.46 -8.89 -7.21
CA LEU A 213 21.54 -10.01 -7.37
C LEU A 213 22.30 -11.36 -7.37
N GLU A 214 23.43 -11.43 -8.08
CA GLU A 214 24.33 -12.59 -8.09
C GLU A 214 24.86 -12.89 -6.67
N GLN A 215 25.18 -11.87 -5.86
CA GLN A 215 25.56 -12.05 -4.46
C GLN A 215 24.43 -12.66 -3.62
N ILE A 216 23.17 -12.25 -3.82
CA ILE A 216 22.02 -12.85 -3.13
C ILE A 216 21.87 -14.31 -3.53
N VAL A 217 21.88 -14.62 -4.83
CA VAL A 217 21.79 -15.99 -5.33
C VAL A 217 22.89 -16.87 -4.74
N ARG A 218 24.13 -16.35 -4.67
CA ARG A 218 25.24 -17.03 -4.01
C ARG A 218 24.97 -17.28 -2.52
N LEU A 219 24.47 -16.30 -1.78
CA LEU A 219 24.10 -16.50 -0.37
C LEU A 219 23.04 -17.58 -0.20
N VAL A 220 22.05 -17.66 -1.10
CA VAL A 220 21.05 -18.74 -1.11
C VAL A 220 21.74 -20.09 -1.33
N SER A 221 22.68 -20.18 -2.28
CA SER A 221 23.41 -21.42 -2.55
C SER A 221 24.30 -21.90 -1.39
N GLU A 222 24.83 -20.96 -0.59
CA GLU A 222 25.68 -21.25 0.57
C GLU A 222 24.87 -21.53 1.86
N SER A 223 23.56 -21.26 1.85
CA SER A 223 22.68 -21.44 3.00
C SER A 223 22.18 -22.88 3.14
N ARG A 224 21.78 -23.26 4.36
CA ARG A 224 21.13 -24.54 4.66
C ARG A 224 19.70 -24.37 5.14
N ARG A 225 19.40 -23.23 5.78
CA ARG A 225 18.09 -22.92 6.38
C ARG A 225 17.62 -21.53 5.95
N PRO A 226 17.44 -21.29 4.64
CA PRO A 226 16.93 -20.01 4.16
C PRO A 226 15.45 -19.86 4.50
N VAL A 227 15.04 -18.61 4.73
CA VAL A 227 13.63 -18.23 4.90
C VAL A 227 13.37 -16.92 4.16
N LEU A 228 12.31 -16.91 3.37
CA LEU A 228 11.74 -15.67 2.81
C LEU A 228 10.88 -14.99 3.86
N TYR A 229 11.16 -13.73 4.14
CA TYR A 229 10.38 -12.85 5.00
C TYR A 229 9.76 -11.75 4.14
N VAL A 230 8.49 -11.94 3.78
CA VAL A 230 7.79 -11.15 2.75
C VAL A 230 6.79 -10.19 3.39
N GLY A 231 6.75 -8.95 2.90
CA GLY A 231 5.82 -7.93 3.38
C GLY A 231 4.98 -7.29 2.29
N GLY A 232 4.34 -6.17 2.64
CA GLY A 232 3.45 -5.42 1.75
C GLY A 232 4.17 -4.85 0.51
N GLY A 233 5.50 -4.67 0.56
CA GLY A 233 6.27 -4.21 -0.60
C GLY A 233 6.27 -5.20 -1.77
N CYS A 234 5.90 -6.47 -1.56
CA CYS A 234 5.81 -7.48 -2.61
C CYS A 234 4.42 -7.58 -3.26
N VAL A 235 3.48 -6.66 -2.96
CA VAL A 235 2.09 -6.74 -3.44
C VAL A 235 1.96 -6.78 -4.97
N ASP A 236 2.88 -6.13 -5.69
CA ASP A 236 2.93 -6.11 -7.15
C ASP A 236 3.94 -7.11 -7.75
N SER A 237 4.50 -7.99 -6.91
CA SER A 237 5.57 -8.94 -7.27
C SER A 237 5.16 -10.40 -7.05
N GLY A 238 3.87 -10.70 -6.97
CA GLY A 238 3.38 -12.05 -6.63
C GLY A 238 3.79 -13.13 -7.65
N GLU A 239 3.87 -12.80 -8.93
CA GLU A 239 4.31 -13.73 -9.98
C GLU A 239 5.81 -14.00 -9.90
N GLU A 240 6.62 -12.95 -9.80
CA GLU A 240 8.07 -13.05 -9.68
C GLU A 240 8.49 -13.75 -8.38
N LEU A 241 7.79 -13.48 -7.28
CA LEU A 241 8.00 -14.15 -6.00
C LEU A 241 7.70 -15.65 -6.11
N ARG A 242 6.56 -16.03 -6.72
CA ARG A 242 6.23 -17.44 -6.93
C ARG A 242 7.28 -18.13 -7.78
N ARG A 243 7.73 -17.51 -8.87
CA ARG A 243 8.77 -18.06 -9.73
C ARG A 243 10.09 -18.23 -9.00
N PHE A 244 10.50 -17.26 -8.19
CA PHE A 244 11.68 -17.36 -7.34
C PHE A 244 11.57 -18.53 -6.35
N VAL A 245 10.41 -18.73 -5.72
CA VAL A 245 10.17 -19.83 -4.78
C VAL A 245 10.18 -21.18 -5.50
N GLU A 246 9.60 -21.30 -6.69
CA GLU A 246 9.64 -22.53 -7.50
C GLU A 246 11.08 -22.95 -7.86
N LEU A 247 11.93 -21.98 -8.21
CA LEU A 247 13.31 -22.24 -8.60
C LEU A 247 14.23 -22.55 -7.41
N THR A 248 13.92 -22.01 -6.22
CA THR A 248 14.79 -22.12 -5.05
C THR A 248 14.31 -23.12 -4.01
N GLY A 249 13.01 -23.38 -3.90
CA GLY A 249 12.42 -24.22 -2.85
C GLY A 249 12.46 -23.61 -1.45
N VAL A 250 12.70 -22.30 -1.33
CA VAL A 250 12.80 -21.58 -0.05
C VAL A 250 11.41 -21.38 0.57
N PRO A 251 11.20 -21.71 1.86
CA PRO A 251 9.93 -21.51 2.54
C PRO A 251 9.63 -20.02 2.80
N VAL A 252 8.34 -19.66 2.77
CA VAL A 252 7.88 -18.26 2.79
C VAL A 252 7.09 -17.96 4.06
N ALA A 253 7.58 -17.02 4.86
CA ALA A 253 6.87 -16.40 5.97
C ALA A 253 6.42 -14.98 5.59
N SER A 254 5.16 -14.64 5.86
CA SER A 254 4.56 -13.36 5.48
C SER A 254 4.28 -12.47 6.68
N THR A 255 4.48 -11.16 6.57
CA THR A 255 3.84 -10.20 7.50
C THR A 255 2.32 -10.21 7.33
N LEU A 256 1.60 -9.56 8.24
CA LEU A 256 0.17 -9.27 8.07
C LEU A 256 -0.13 -8.53 6.76
N MET A 257 0.73 -7.58 6.37
CA MET A 257 0.59 -6.79 5.15
C MET A 257 0.97 -7.55 3.87
N GLY A 258 1.68 -8.68 4.00
CA GLY A 258 2.10 -9.50 2.86
C GLY A 258 1.15 -10.64 2.52
N LEU A 259 0.05 -10.82 3.27
CA LEU A 259 -0.86 -11.96 3.08
C LEU A 259 -1.44 -11.98 1.66
N GLY A 260 -1.29 -13.12 1.00
CA GLY A 260 -1.71 -13.33 -0.39
C GLY A 260 -0.63 -13.03 -1.43
N ASN A 261 0.48 -12.37 -1.08
CA ASN A 261 1.60 -12.15 -2.02
C ASN A 261 2.23 -13.48 -2.45
N PHE A 262 2.24 -14.46 -1.54
CA PHE A 262 2.45 -15.87 -1.84
C PHE A 262 1.22 -16.66 -1.35
N PRO A 263 0.70 -17.66 -2.10
CA PRO A 263 -0.51 -18.38 -1.72
C PRO A 263 -0.36 -19.06 -0.36
N THR A 264 -1.28 -18.77 0.56
CA THR A 264 -1.15 -19.24 1.95
C THR A 264 -1.39 -20.74 2.14
N ASP A 265 -2.01 -21.39 1.15
CA ASP A 265 -2.25 -22.85 1.07
C ASP A 265 -1.12 -23.62 0.36
N ASP A 266 -0.10 -22.94 -0.18
CA ASP A 266 1.05 -23.61 -0.77
C ASP A 266 1.87 -24.37 0.28
N LYS A 267 2.48 -25.49 -0.11
CA LYS A 267 3.30 -26.33 0.78
C LYS A 267 4.48 -25.55 1.40
N LEU A 268 5.07 -24.61 0.68
CA LEU A 268 6.20 -23.78 1.13
C LEU A 268 5.74 -22.57 1.94
N SER A 269 4.43 -22.31 2.03
CA SER A 269 3.89 -21.27 2.91
C SER A 269 4.08 -21.67 4.37
N LEU A 270 4.65 -20.75 5.15
CA LEU A 270 4.67 -20.76 6.61
C LEU A 270 3.55 -19.88 7.20
N LYS A 271 2.71 -19.30 6.35
CA LYS A 271 1.69 -18.30 6.71
C LYS A 271 2.31 -17.09 7.42
N MET A 272 1.56 -16.47 8.33
CA MET A 272 1.95 -15.26 9.03
C MET A 272 2.99 -15.53 10.12
N LEU A 273 4.03 -14.69 10.22
CA LEU A 273 4.95 -14.64 11.38
C LEU A 273 4.63 -13.46 12.30
N GLY A 274 5.27 -13.44 13.47
CA GLY A 274 5.15 -12.37 14.47
C GLY A 274 4.33 -12.77 15.70
N MET A 275 3.87 -11.76 16.44
CA MET A 275 3.19 -11.89 17.73
C MET A 275 1.99 -12.85 17.72
N HIS A 276 1.19 -12.81 16.64
CA HIS A 276 0.07 -13.72 16.39
C HIS A 276 0.33 -14.65 15.20
N GLY A 277 1.61 -14.79 14.82
CA GLY A 277 2.04 -15.68 13.76
C GLY A 277 1.96 -17.15 14.16
N THR A 278 2.18 -18.02 13.18
CA THR A 278 2.26 -19.46 13.41
C THR A 278 3.57 -19.80 14.13
N VAL A 279 3.52 -20.86 14.95
CA VAL A 279 4.72 -21.33 15.65
C VAL A 279 5.82 -21.71 14.65
N TYR A 280 5.46 -22.37 13.56
CA TYR A 280 6.40 -22.82 12.53
C TYR A 280 7.02 -21.67 11.71
N ALA A 281 6.30 -20.56 11.48
CA ALA A 281 6.91 -19.38 10.85
C ALA A 281 7.94 -18.71 11.76
N ASN A 282 7.60 -18.51 13.03
CA ASN A 282 8.51 -17.93 14.02
C ASN A 282 9.72 -18.85 14.29
N TYR A 283 9.50 -20.16 14.32
CA TYR A 283 10.57 -21.17 14.41
C TYR A 283 11.52 -21.09 13.20
N ALA A 284 10.98 -20.99 12.00
CA ALA A 284 11.78 -20.90 10.79
C ALA A 284 12.73 -19.70 10.84
N VAL A 285 12.22 -18.53 11.22
CA VAL A 285 13.05 -17.32 11.35
C VAL A 285 14.07 -17.44 12.47
N ASP A 286 13.71 -17.99 13.63
CA ASP A 286 14.64 -18.19 14.75
C ASP A 286 15.80 -19.15 14.41
N LYS A 287 15.51 -20.21 13.64
CA LYS A 287 16.50 -21.24 13.25
C LYS A 287 17.17 -21.01 11.90
N SER A 288 16.79 -19.97 11.18
CA SER A 288 17.35 -19.63 9.87
C SER A 288 18.82 -19.24 9.95
N ASP A 289 19.56 -19.55 8.89
CA ASP A 289 20.93 -19.07 8.66
C ASP A 289 20.98 -17.99 7.56
N LEU A 290 19.90 -17.83 6.80
CA LEU A 290 19.68 -16.78 5.82
C LEU A 290 18.24 -16.28 5.90
N LEU A 291 18.07 -14.97 6.12
CA LEU A 291 16.79 -14.30 6.11
C LEU A 291 16.72 -13.36 4.90
N LEU A 292 15.83 -13.67 3.96
CA LEU A 292 15.55 -12.87 2.76
C LEU A 292 14.36 -11.94 3.04
N ALA A 293 14.65 -10.75 3.55
CA ALA A 293 13.67 -9.74 3.94
C ALA A 293 13.28 -8.86 2.75
N PHE A 294 12.15 -9.17 2.11
CA PHE A 294 11.70 -8.56 0.87
C PHE A 294 10.44 -7.71 1.10
N GLY A 295 10.55 -6.40 0.92
CA GLY A 295 9.43 -5.46 1.05
C GLY A 295 8.87 -5.40 2.48
N VAL A 296 9.75 -5.41 3.48
CA VAL A 296 9.43 -5.43 4.93
C VAL A 296 10.15 -4.32 5.68
N ARG A 297 9.55 -3.86 6.77
CA ARG A 297 10.06 -2.77 7.61
C ARG A 297 10.56 -3.18 9.00
N PHE A 298 10.68 -4.49 9.26
CA PHE A 298 11.10 -5.06 10.55
C PHE A 298 10.35 -4.41 11.74
N ASP A 299 9.03 -4.44 11.70
CA ASP A 299 8.19 -3.88 12.76
C ASP A 299 8.22 -4.72 14.04
N ASP A 300 7.94 -4.09 15.18
CA ASP A 300 8.01 -4.72 16.50
C ASP A 300 6.97 -5.84 16.71
N ARG A 301 5.85 -5.82 15.99
CA ARG A 301 4.83 -6.88 16.04
C ARG A 301 5.31 -8.15 15.38
N VAL A 302 6.25 -8.05 14.44
CA VAL A 302 6.95 -9.20 13.88
C VAL A 302 8.21 -9.53 14.68
N THR A 303 9.09 -8.57 14.93
CA THR A 303 10.41 -8.86 15.47
C THR A 303 10.41 -9.18 16.96
N GLY A 304 9.47 -8.62 17.72
CA GLY A 304 9.55 -8.61 19.18
C GLY A 304 10.88 -8.00 19.63
N LYS A 305 11.63 -8.74 20.45
CA LYS A 305 12.97 -8.32 20.88
C LYS A 305 13.98 -8.44 19.74
N LEU A 306 14.43 -7.29 19.21
CA LEU A 306 15.31 -7.21 18.04
C LEU A 306 16.57 -8.06 18.18
N GLU A 307 17.26 -8.07 19.33
CA GLU A 307 18.52 -8.82 19.49
C GLU A 307 18.33 -10.33 19.32
N ALA A 308 17.14 -10.85 19.64
CA ALA A 308 16.80 -12.26 19.48
C ALA A 308 16.33 -12.59 18.06
N PHE A 309 15.69 -11.63 17.37
CA PHE A 309 15.13 -11.84 16.03
C PHE A 309 16.21 -12.16 15.00
N ALA A 310 16.10 -13.34 14.39
CA ALA A 310 17.01 -13.87 13.36
C ALA A 310 18.49 -13.74 13.76
N SER A 311 18.78 -13.95 15.05
CA SER A 311 20.11 -13.69 15.65
C SER A 311 21.27 -14.49 15.04
N ARG A 312 20.98 -15.58 14.32
CA ARG A 312 21.95 -16.48 13.69
C ARG A 312 21.97 -16.38 12.17
N ALA A 313 21.12 -15.54 11.58
CA ALA A 313 20.96 -15.45 10.14
C ALA A 313 21.79 -14.33 9.52
N LYS A 314 22.35 -14.59 8.34
CA LYS A 314 22.71 -13.51 7.41
C LYS A 314 21.41 -12.87 6.92
N ILE A 315 21.32 -11.55 7.00
CA ILE A 315 20.10 -10.81 6.62
C ILE A 315 20.35 -10.13 5.28
N VAL A 316 19.49 -10.44 4.30
CA VAL A 316 19.39 -9.71 3.03
C VAL A 316 18.13 -8.84 3.11
N HIS A 317 18.25 -7.53 2.88
CA HIS A 317 17.09 -6.62 2.93
C HIS A 317 16.94 -5.87 1.60
N ILE A 318 15.80 -6.08 0.95
CA ILE A 318 15.42 -5.36 -0.27
C ILE A 318 14.23 -4.46 0.06
N ASP A 319 14.42 -3.15 -0.07
CA ASP A 319 13.39 -2.15 0.16
C ASP A 319 13.54 -0.99 -0.82
N ILE A 320 12.43 -0.39 -1.23
CA ILE A 320 12.43 0.78 -2.11
C ILE A 320 12.79 2.07 -1.34
N ASP A 321 12.63 2.05 -0.02
CA ASP A 321 12.92 3.18 0.87
C ASP A 321 14.26 2.98 1.58
N SER A 322 15.27 3.77 1.20
CA SER A 322 16.58 3.75 1.84
C SER A 322 16.52 4.03 3.34
N ALA A 323 15.50 4.74 3.83
CA ALA A 323 15.36 5.05 5.24
C ALA A 323 14.89 3.84 6.08
N GLU A 324 14.35 2.79 5.46
CA GLU A 324 13.98 1.54 6.14
C GLU A 324 15.17 0.59 6.29
N ILE A 325 16.13 0.65 5.35
CA ILE A 325 17.31 -0.20 5.35
C ILE A 325 18.22 0.19 6.51
N GLY A 326 18.41 -0.75 7.46
CA GLY A 326 19.26 -0.53 8.63
C GLY A 326 18.59 0.25 9.77
N LYS A 327 17.30 0.58 9.66
CA LYS A 327 16.57 1.34 10.70
C LYS A 327 16.47 0.57 12.02
N ASN A 328 15.91 -0.64 11.97
CA ASN A 328 15.71 -1.49 13.14
C ASN A 328 16.69 -2.67 13.20
N LYS A 329 17.08 -3.20 12.04
CA LYS A 329 18.05 -4.29 11.90
C LYS A 329 19.03 -3.97 10.78
N THR A 330 20.32 -4.02 11.11
CA THR A 330 21.39 -3.85 10.13
C THR A 330 21.51 -5.11 9.27
N PRO A 331 21.26 -5.02 7.95
CA PRO A 331 21.41 -6.17 7.06
C PRO A 331 22.89 -6.44 6.74
N HIS A 332 23.19 -7.69 6.35
CA HIS A 332 24.50 -8.09 5.86
C HIS A 332 24.68 -7.72 4.38
N LEU A 333 23.58 -7.75 3.63
CA LEU A 333 23.49 -7.31 2.23
C LEU A 333 22.18 -6.56 2.04
N SER A 334 22.19 -5.46 1.31
CA SER A 334 20.97 -4.70 1.03
C SER A 334 20.90 -4.23 -0.41
N ILE A 335 19.68 -4.09 -0.91
CA ILE A 335 19.38 -3.46 -2.19
C ILE A 335 18.32 -2.40 -1.93
N CYS A 336 18.66 -1.14 -2.21
CA CYS A 336 17.67 -0.07 -2.28
C CYS A 336 17.09 -0.06 -3.68
N GLY A 337 15.85 -0.54 -3.84
CA GLY A 337 15.25 -0.76 -5.16
C GLY A 337 13.88 -1.41 -5.10
N ASP A 338 13.22 -1.43 -6.26
CA ASP A 338 11.97 -2.17 -6.43
C ASP A 338 12.22 -3.68 -6.33
N VAL A 339 11.52 -4.33 -5.39
CA VAL A 339 11.61 -5.77 -5.16
C VAL A 339 11.15 -6.58 -6.36
N LYS A 340 10.22 -6.07 -7.17
CA LYS A 340 9.77 -6.72 -8.41
C LYS A 340 10.92 -6.87 -9.39
N LEU A 341 11.69 -5.80 -9.59
CA LEU A 341 12.85 -5.79 -10.47
C LEU A 341 13.98 -6.66 -9.92
N ALA A 342 14.17 -6.65 -8.60
CA ALA A 342 15.17 -7.51 -7.95
C ALA A 342 14.82 -9.00 -8.12
N LEU A 343 13.56 -9.38 -7.85
CA LEU A 343 13.08 -10.75 -8.05
C LEU A 343 13.18 -11.17 -9.52
N SER A 344 12.76 -10.32 -10.46
CA SER A 344 12.87 -10.59 -11.90
C SER A 344 14.32 -10.89 -12.30
N GLY A 345 15.26 -10.03 -11.91
CA GLY A 345 16.67 -10.24 -12.24
C GLY A 345 17.28 -11.47 -11.56
N MET A 346 16.86 -11.80 -10.32
CA MET A 346 17.29 -13.05 -9.66
C MET A 346 16.73 -14.28 -10.38
N VAL A 347 15.46 -14.26 -10.80
CA VAL A 347 14.86 -15.34 -11.59
C VAL A 347 15.63 -15.56 -12.90
N GLU A 348 15.96 -14.49 -13.63
CA GLU A 348 16.76 -14.59 -14.86
C GLU A 348 18.13 -15.23 -14.62
N ILE A 349 18.83 -14.85 -13.54
CA ILE A 349 20.11 -15.45 -13.16
C ILE A 349 19.94 -16.95 -12.88
N LEU A 350 18.96 -17.31 -12.05
CA LEU A 350 18.69 -18.69 -11.66
C LEU A 350 18.38 -19.60 -12.85
N GLU A 351 17.59 -19.12 -13.80
CA GLU A 351 17.25 -19.86 -15.02
C GLU A 351 18.46 -20.01 -15.95
N SER A 352 19.32 -19.01 -16.04
CA SER A 352 20.49 -19.03 -16.91
C SER A 352 21.64 -19.92 -16.39
N GLU A 353 21.84 -19.96 -15.08
CA GLU A 353 22.96 -20.67 -14.46
C GLU A 353 22.60 -22.11 -14.03
N GLY A 354 21.31 -22.46 -14.04
CA GLY A 354 20.84 -23.81 -13.76
C GLY A 354 21.13 -24.29 -12.33
N HIS A 355 21.18 -23.36 -11.37
CA HIS A 355 21.40 -23.67 -9.96
C HIS A 355 20.39 -24.70 -9.46
N LYS A 356 20.89 -25.70 -8.75
CA LYS A 356 20.05 -26.69 -8.07
C LYS A 356 20.19 -26.48 -6.58
N PHE A 357 19.12 -26.01 -5.95
CA PHE A 357 19.02 -25.91 -4.51
C PHE A 357 18.33 -27.15 -3.96
N ASP A 358 18.80 -27.63 -2.83
CA ASP A 358 18.13 -28.69 -2.08
C ASP A 358 18.00 -28.28 -0.62
N PHE A 359 16.80 -27.83 -0.27
CA PHE A 359 16.40 -27.51 1.10
C PHE A 359 15.40 -28.55 1.64
N SER A 360 15.39 -29.78 1.10
CA SER A 360 14.46 -30.84 1.51
C SER A 360 14.54 -31.14 3.01
N GLU A 361 15.74 -31.33 3.56
CA GLU A 361 15.92 -31.57 5.00
C GLU A 361 15.35 -30.43 5.86
N TRP A 362 15.55 -29.18 5.44
CA TRP A 362 15.03 -28.02 6.13
C TRP A 362 13.50 -27.93 6.04
N ASN A 363 12.95 -28.15 4.85
CA ASN A 363 11.51 -28.16 4.62
C ASN A 363 10.83 -29.30 5.41
N GLU A 364 11.46 -30.47 5.51
CA GLU A 364 10.98 -31.57 6.36
C GLU A 364 10.99 -31.23 7.86
N GLU A 365 12.02 -30.52 8.33
CA GLU A 365 12.08 -30.01 9.70
C GLU A 365 10.91 -29.06 9.98
N LEU A 366 10.63 -28.13 9.06
CA LEU A 366 9.51 -27.20 9.16
C LEU A 366 8.15 -27.90 9.06
N ASP A 367 8.01 -28.92 8.23
CA ASP A 367 6.78 -29.69 8.11
C ASP A 367 6.49 -30.50 9.38
N LYS A 368 7.53 -30.97 10.09
CA LYS A 368 7.37 -31.55 11.44
C LYS A 368 6.82 -30.49 12.40
N GLN A 369 7.34 -29.27 12.39
CA GLN A 369 6.83 -28.18 13.23
C GLN A 369 5.37 -27.82 12.89
N LYS A 370 5.00 -27.79 11.60
CA LYS A 370 3.61 -27.56 11.16
C LYS A 370 2.65 -28.62 11.71
N LYS A 371 3.08 -29.89 11.72
CA LYS A 371 2.29 -31.02 12.24
C LYS A 371 2.18 -31.01 13.76
N THR A 372 3.27 -30.64 14.46
CA THR A 372 3.29 -30.61 15.94
C THR A 372 2.54 -29.39 16.50
N TYR A 373 2.66 -28.23 15.84
CA TYR A 373 2.10 -26.97 16.30
C TYR A 373 1.24 -26.28 15.23
N PRO A 374 0.17 -26.91 14.73
CA PRO A 374 -0.75 -26.28 13.80
C PRO A 374 -1.57 -25.19 14.51
N LEU A 375 -2.16 -24.29 13.71
CA LEU A 375 -3.21 -23.41 14.20
C LEU A 375 -4.38 -24.28 14.72
N SER A 376 -4.85 -24.02 15.93
CA SER A 376 -5.92 -24.79 16.55
C SER A 376 -6.83 -23.89 17.39
N TYR A 377 -8.08 -24.33 17.56
CA TYR A 377 -9.07 -23.67 18.41
C TYR A 377 -9.95 -24.73 19.07
N LYS A 378 -10.63 -24.35 20.14
CA LYS A 378 -11.55 -25.23 20.87
C LYS A 378 -12.99 -24.91 20.51
N SER A 379 -13.84 -25.94 20.51
CA SER A 379 -15.29 -25.81 20.39
C SER A 379 -15.94 -26.06 21.76
N PHE A 380 -16.99 -25.31 22.08
CA PHE A 380 -17.66 -25.37 23.37
C PHE A 380 -19.17 -25.50 23.20
N GLY A 381 -19.68 -26.73 23.24
CA GLY A 381 -21.10 -27.02 22.99
C GLY A 381 -21.53 -26.47 21.63
N ASP A 382 -22.66 -25.75 21.61
CA ASP A 382 -23.24 -25.16 20.40
C ASP A 382 -22.75 -23.72 20.10
N ALA A 383 -21.82 -23.18 20.90
CA ALA A 383 -21.28 -21.85 20.66
C ALA A 383 -20.37 -21.85 19.42
N ILE A 384 -20.60 -20.91 18.50
CA ILE A 384 -19.85 -20.80 17.25
C ILE A 384 -18.42 -20.31 17.53
N PRO A 385 -17.38 -21.10 17.23
CA PRO A 385 -16.01 -20.61 17.27
C PRO A 385 -15.80 -19.59 16.13
N PRO A 386 -15.30 -18.38 16.40
CA PRO A 386 -15.11 -17.37 15.34
C PRO A 386 -14.11 -17.81 14.27
N GLN A 387 -13.12 -18.62 14.64
CA GLN A 387 -12.19 -19.26 13.71
C GLN A 387 -12.92 -20.18 12.72
N TYR A 388 -13.87 -20.98 13.22
CA TYR A 388 -14.68 -21.88 12.39
C TYR A 388 -15.56 -21.10 11.41
N ALA A 389 -16.18 -20.00 11.87
CA ALA A 389 -16.98 -19.14 10.99
C ALA A 389 -16.17 -18.60 9.79
N ILE A 390 -14.90 -18.25 10.01
CA ILE A 390 -14.00 -17.77 8.95
C ILE A 390 -13.59 -18.91 8.01
N GLN A 391 -13.33 -20.12 8.54
CA GLN A 391 -13.03 -21.28 7.70
C GLN A 391 -14.21 -21.67 6.80
N VAL A 392 -15.44 -21.61 7.33
CA VAL A 392 -16.65 -21.85 6.52
C VAL A 392 -16.78 -20.77 5.44
N LEU A 393 -16.49 -19.50 5.77
CA LEU A 393 -16.46 -18.43 4.76
C LEU A 393 -15.42 -18.71 3.67
N ASP A 394 -14.21 -19.12 4.04
CA ASP A 394 -13.13 -19.50 3.12
C ASP A 394 -13.58 -20.63 2.18
N GLU A 395 -14.14 -21.71 2.73
CA GLU A 395 -14.64 -22.86 1.95
C GLU A 395 -15.73 -22.43 0.95
N LEU A 396 -16.74 -21.69 1.42
CA LEU A 396 -17.87 -21.27 0.58
C LEU A 396 -17.47 -20.25 -0.50
N THR A 397 -16.52 -19.38 -0.20
CA THR A 397 -15.99 -18.40 -1.16
C THR A 397 -14.82 -18.95 -1.98
N LYS A 398 -14.40 -20.19 -1.70
CA LYS A 398 -13.23 -20.85 -2.30
C LYS A 398 -11.98 -20.00 -2.20
N GLY A 399 -11.76 -19.28 -1.10
CA GLY A 399 -10.59 -18.40 -0.92
C GLY A 399 -10.45 -17.26 -1.94
N GLU A 400 -11.51 -16.91 -2.69
CA GLU A 400 -11.46 -15.90 -3.76
C GLU A 400 -11.98 -14.51 -3.34
N ALA A 401 -12.58 -14.41 -2.15
CA ALA A 401 -13.15 -13.16 -1.68
C ALA A 401 -12.08 -12.11 -1.34
N ILE A 402 -12.48 -10.84 -1.42
CA ILE A 402 -11.75 -9.73 -0.84
C ILE A 402 -12.25 -9.58 0.60
N ILE A 403 -11.33 -9.65 1.57
CA ILE A 403 -11.62 -9.62 3.00
C ILE A 403 -11.13 -8.30 3.58
N ALA A 404 -12.07 -7.45 3.95
CA ALA A 404 -11.83 -6.25 4.73
C ALA A 404 -12.13 -6.50 6.22
N THR A 405 -11.30 -5.98 7.12
CA THR A 405 -11.50 -6.16 8.57
C THR A 405 -11.39 -4.85 9.34
N GLY A 406 -12.09 -4.78 10.48
CA GLY A 406 -11.68 -3.90 11.57
C GLY A 406 -10.38 -4.39 12.23
N VAL A 407 -10.12 -3.93 13.45
CA VAL A 407 -8.90 -4.27 14.20
C VAL A 407 -9.28 -4.95 15.52
N GLY A 408 -8.59 -6.05 15.86
CA GLY A 408 -8.88 -6.84 17.05
C GLY A 408 -8.70 -8.35 16.83
N GLN A 409 -9.35 -9.17 17.66
CA GLN A 409 -9.23 -10.63 17.56
C GLN A 409 -9.75 -11.16 16.22
N HIS A 410 -10.86 -10.60 15.71
CA HIS A 410 -11.41 -11.00 14.42
C HIS A 410 -10.45 -10.73 13.26
N GLN A 411 -9.68 -9.64 13.30
CA GLN A 411 -8.62 -9.35 12.32
C GLN A 411 -7.58 -10.47 12.30
N MET A 412 -7.11 -10.88 13.49
CA MET A 412 -6.09 -11.93 13.60
C MET A 412 -6.64 -13.29 13.18
N TRP A 413 -7.89 -13.62 13.53
CA TRP A 413 -8.51 -14.86 13.06
C TRP A 413 -8.74 -14.86 11.55
N SER A 414 -9.10 -13.72 10.95
CA SER A 414 -9.21 -13.61 9.49
C SER A 414 -7.86 -13.88 8.82
N ALA A 415 -6.79 -13.26 9.32
CA ALA A 415 -5.42 -13.49 8.84
C ALA A 415 -4.94 -14.94 9.01
N GLN A 416 -5.36 -15.64 10.07
CA GLN A 416 -4.91 -16.99 10.40
C GLN A 416 -5.70 -18.09 9.68
N TYR A 417 -7.01 -17.92 9.54
CA TYR A 417 -7.95 -18.99 9.16
C TYR A 417 -8.58 -18.83 7.78
N TYR A 418 -8.42 -17.69 7.11
CA TYR A 418 -8.79 -17.53 5.70
C TYR A 418 -7.58 -17.80 4.79
N THR A 419 -7.81 -18.45 3.65
CA THR A 419 -6.77 -18.74 2.66
C THR A 419 -6.72 -17.64 1.60
N TYR A 420 -5.60 -16.91 1.54
CA TYR A 420 -5.35 -15.88 0.54
C TYR A 420 -4.46 -16.44 -0.59
N ARG A 421 -4.94 -16.39 -1.83
CA ARG A 421 -4.24 -16.97 -3.01
C ARG A 421 -3.61 -15.95 -3.92
N ARG A 422 -4.08 -14.70 -3.86
CA ARG A 422 -3.58 -13.59 -4.67
C ARG A 422 -3.36 -12.34 -3.81
N PRO A 423 -2.42 -11.47 -4.21
CA PRO A 423 -2.27 -10.15 -3.59
C PRO A 423 -3.60 -9.38 -3.58
N ARG A 424 -3.71 -8.39 -2.69
CA ARG A 424 -4.85 -7.45 -2.66
C ARG A 424 -6.21 -8.05 -2.26
N GLN A 425 -6.26 -9.30 -1.82
CA GLN A 425 -7.44 -9.88 -1.17
C GLN A 425 -7.58 -9.46 0.29
N TRP A 426 -6.47 -9.22 0.98
CA TRP A 426 -6.44 -8.83 2.39
C TRP A 426 -6.39 -7.31 2.53
N LEU A 427 -7.46 -6.72 3.05
CA LEU A 427 -7.57 -5.28 3.29
C LEU A 427 -7.69 -5.02 4.80
N SER A 428 -6.63 -4.51 5.41
CA SER A 428 -6.63 -4.27 6.85
C SER A 428 -5.67 -3.16 7.26
N SER A 429 -6.12 -2.33 8.21
CA SER A 429 -5.28 -1.33 8.87
C SER A 429 -4.30 -2.05 9.79
N SER A 430 -3.02 -2.01 9.46
CA SER A 430 -1.99 -2.78 10.16
C SER A 430 -1.03 -1.89 10.95
N GLY A 431 -0.56 -0.79 10.35
CA GLY A 431 0.36 0.15 10.97
C GLY A 431 -0.28 0.99 12.07
N LEU A 432 -1.39 1.67 11.77
CA LEU A 432 -2.14 2.45 12.75
C LEU A 432 -3.03 1.58 13.63
N GLY A 433 -3.66 0.57 13.03
CA GLY A 433 -4.63 -0.28 13.71
C GLY A 433 -5.95 0.45 14.00
N GLN A 434 -6.54 1.13 13.01
CA GLN A 434 -7.80 1.86 13.19
C GLN A 434 -9.01 0.92 13.27
N TRP A 435 -9.75 0.98 14.38
CA TRP A 435 -10.76 -0.02 14.77
C TRP A 435 -11.93 -0.17 13.79
N ALA A 436 -12.37 0.91 13.13
CA ALA A 436 -13.56 0.95 12.29
C ALA A 436 -13.29 0.92 10.78
N SER A 437 -12.07 0.60 10.35
CA SER A 437 -11.69 0.59 8.92
C SER A 437 -12.57 -0.38 8.11
N GLY A 438 -12.72 -1.64 8.54
CA GLY A 438 -13.41 -2.67 7.75
C GLY A 438 -14.89 -2.41 7.47
N CYS A 439 -15.66 -1.82 8.41
CA CYS A 439 -17.08 -1.52 8.20
C CYS A 439 -17.32 -0.30 7.29
N ARG A 440 -16.29 0.52 7.05
CA ARG A 440 -16.38 1.75 6.27
C ARG A 440 -15.75 1.64 4.89
N GLN A 441 -15.12 0.50 4.60
CA GLN A 441 -14.44 0.17 3.34
C GLN A 441 -15.36 -0.48 2.30
N LEU A 442 -16.52 -0.99 2.73
CA LEU A 442 -17.60 -1.57 1.93
C LEU A 442 -18.78 -0.61 1.90
#